data_AF-A0A173MN65-F1
#
_entry.id   AF-A0A173MN65-F1
#
_cell.length_a   1.000
_cell.length_b   1.000
_cell.length_c   1.000
_cell.angle_alpha   90.00
_cell.angle_beta   90.00
_cell.angle_gamma   90.00
#
_symmetry.space_group_name_H-M   'P 1'
#
loop_
_entity.id
_entity.type
_entity.pdbx_description
1 polymer ?
#
loop_
_entity_poly.entity_id
_entity_poly.type
_entity_poly.pdbx_seq_one_letter_code
_entity_poly.pdbx_strand_id
1 'polypeptide(L)'
;MKILILIAVLIFTAFVPVMAQQKPDSRKENGQKADSQQVRKVCLLINRIFSLSAEQQTALFNGQLKIAEQKRYVFSQFWKTPEFSSKMLEVNRSRDSLYYTVLGENQYRMYKDSVWVLQERGKRPDSTILQKNRP
;
A
#
# COMPACT_ATOMS: atom_id res chain seq x y z
N MET A 1 -41.74 50.04 35.56
CA MET A 1 -40.39 49.49 35.82
C MET A 1 -40.22 48.26 34.94
N LYS A 2 -39.38 48.37 33.91
CA LYS A 2 -38.13 47.59 33.72
C LYS A 2 -38.41 46.07 33.55
N ILE A 3 -38.43 45.55 32.31
CA ILE A 3 -37.27 44.88 31.63
C ILE A 3 -37.18 43.40 32.10
N LEU A 4 -37.12 42.32 31.31
CA LEU A 4 -36.83 42.07 29.89
C LEU A 4 -36.99 40.54 29.59
N ILE A 5 -37.20 40.19 28.31
CA ILE A 5 -36.66 39.01 27.56
C ILE A 5 -37.27 37.63 27.93
N LEU A 6 -38.13 36.95 27.15
CA LEU A 6 -38.18 36.62 25.70
C LEU A 6 -37.17 35.54 25.28
N ILE A 7 -37.56 34.71 24.30
CA ILE A 7 -36.76 33.80 23.45
C ILE A 7 -36.76 32.33 23.94
N ALA A 8 -37.76 31.55 23.54
CA ALA A 8 -37.80 30.75 22.30
C ALA A 8 -36.99 29.44 22.40
N VAL A 9 -37.65 28.41 22.96
CA VAL A 9 -37.22 27.01 22.81
C VAL A 9 -37.66 26.56 21.41
N LEU A 10 -36.85 26.89 20.41
CA LEU A 10 -37.00 26.36 19.07
C LEU A 10 -36.39 24.96 19.03
N ILE A 11 -37.29 24.03 18.75
CA ILE A 11 -37.09 22.62 18.47
C ILE A 11 -36.09 22.48 17.31
N PHE A 12 -34.85 22.09 17.61
CA PHE A 12 -33.90 21.62 16.60
C PHE A 12 -34.17 20.13 16.35
N THR A 13 -35.24 19.84 15.60
CA THR A 13 -35.35 18.60 14.84
C THR A 13 -34.55 18.73 13.55
N ALA A 14 -33.93 17.63 13.13
CA ALA A 14 -33.26 17.39 11.85
C ALA A 14 -31.78 17.81 11.76
N PHE A 15 -30.90 16.86 12.08
CA PHE A 15 -29.92 16.36 11.09
C PHE A 15 -29.38 15.00 11.57
N VAL A 16 -30.19 13.95 11.46
CA VAL A 16 -29.63 12.59 11.39
C VAL A 16 -29.00 12.51 10.01
N PRO A 17 -27.66 12.38 9.87
CA PRO A 17 -27.09 12.10 8.57
C PRO A 17 -27.71 10.79 8.10
N VAL A 18 -28.52 10.88 7.04
CA VAL A 18 -28.93 9.74 6.23
C VAL A 18 -27.64 8.99 5.93
N MET A 19 -27.48 7.84 6.58
CA MET A 19 -26.45 6.89 6.20
C MET A 19 -26.78 6.53 4.76
N ALA A 20 -26.04 7.15 3.83
CA ALA A 20 -25.96 6.71 2.47
C ALA A 20 -25.47 5.26 2.58
N GLN A 21 -26.41 4.33 2.48
CA GLN A 21 -26.17 2.92 2.33
C GLN A 21 -25.49 2.80 0.97
N GLN A 22 -24.17 2.99 0.96
CA GLN A 22 -23.32 2.78 -0.19
C GLN A 22 -23.57 1.34 -0.60
N LYS A 23 -24.30 1.14 -1.70
CA LYS A 23 -24.41 -0.18 -2.33
C LYS A 23 -22.98 -0.72 -2.41
N PRO A 24 -22.69 -1.94 -1.89
CA PRO A 24 -21.37 -2.52 -2.03
C PRO A 24 -21.08 -2.58 -3.52
N ASP A 25 -20.16 -1.71 -3.93
CA ASP A 25 -19.70 -1.57 -5.29
C ASP A 25 -18.97 -2.88 -5.58
N SER A 26 -19.63 -3.84 -6.23
CA SER A 26 -19.12 -5.21 -6.45
C SER A 26 -17.74 -5.23 -7.12
N ARG A 27 -17.40 -4.14 -7.82
CA ARG A 27 -16.08 -3.87 -8.40
C ARG A 27 -14.99 -3.62 -7.34
N LYS A 28 -15.31 -2.97 -6.21
CA LYS A 28 -14.40 -2.79 -5.07
C LYS A 28 -14.15 -4.12 -4.35
N GLU A 29 -15.17 -4.95 -4.21
CA GLU A 29 -15.07 -6.24 -3.52
C GLU A 29 -14.14 -7.23 -4.27
N ASN A 30 -14.24 -7.29 -5.60
CA ASN A 30 -13.35 -8.13 -6.42
C ASN A 30 -11.89 -7.62 -6.42
N GLY A 31 -11.68 -6.29 -6.44
CA GLY A 31 -10.34 -5.71 -6.33
C GLY A 31 -9.67 -6.03 -4.99
N GLN A 32 -10.41 -5.94 -3.89
CA GLN A 32 -9.91 -6.28 -2.55
C GLN A 32 -9.54 -7.75 -2.42
N LYS A 33 -10.30 -8.67 -3.03
CA LYS A 33 -9.97 -10.11 -3.05
C LYS A 33 -8.67 -10.38 -3.80
N ALA A 34 -8.48 -9.79 -4.97
CA ALA A 34 -7.24 -9.94 -5.76
C ALA A 34 -6.02 -9.39 -5.01
N ASP A 35 -6.14 -8.18 -4.43
CA ASP A 35 -5.09 -7.57 -3.62
C ASP A 35 -4.71 -8.48 -2.44
N SER A 36 -5.71 -9.03 -1.74
CA SER A 36 -5.47 -9.91 -0.59
C SER A 36 -4.67 -11.16 -0.95
N GLN A 37 -4.91 -11.78 -2.12
CA GLN A 37 -4.15 -12.95 -2.55
C GLN A 37 -2.71 -12.60 -2.92
N GLN A 38 -2.50 -11.47 -3.61
CA GLN A 38 -1.15 -11.01 -3.95
C GLN A 38 -0.36 -10.64 -2.70
N VAL A 39 -0.99 -9.94 -1.75
CA VAL A 39 -0.37 -9.56 -0.47
C VAL A 39 0.01 -10.80 0.33
N ARG A 40 -0.85 -11.82 0.41
CA ARG A 40 -0.52 -13.10 1.07
C ARG A 40 0.76 -13.72 0.52
N LYS A 41 0.94 -13.74 -0.80
CA LYS A 41 2.16 -14.30 -1.43
C LYS A 41 3.41 -13.52 -1.01
N VAL A 42 3.34 -12.19 -0.97
CA VAL A 42 4.45 -11.34 -0.53
C VAL A 42 4.77 -11.57 0.95
N CYS A 43 3.75 -11.59 1.81
CA CYS A 43 3.92 -11.84 3.25
C CYS A 43 4.53 -13.22 3.51
N LEU A 44 4.08 -14.27 2.81
CA LEU A 44 4.65 -15.61 2.92
C LEU A 44 6.12 -15.66 2.51
N LEU A 45 6.49 -14.97 1.42
CA LEU A 45 7.88 -14.92 0.97
C LEU A 45 8.78 -14.25 2.00
N ILE A 46 8.37 -13.06 2.50
CA ILE A 46 9.14 -12.31 3.50
C ILE A 46 9.22 -13.12 4.80
N ASN A 47 8.12 -13.71 5.25
CA ASN A 47 8.11 -14.54 6.45
C ASN A 47 9.04 -15.76 6.33
N ARG A 48 9.11 -16.38 5.15
CA ARG A 48 10.02 -17.51 4.90
C ARG A 48 11.49 -17.14 5.01
N ILE A 49 11.85 -15.90 4.71
CA ILE A 49 13.24 -15.42 4.73
C ILE A 49 13.64 -14.95 6.12
N PHE A 50 12.74 -14.25 6.83
CA PHE A 50 13.08 -13.53 8.07
C PHE A 50 12.43 -14.08 9.33
N SER A 51 11.59 -15.12 9.23
CA SER A 51 10.91 -15.77 10.36
C SER A 51 10.21 -14.78 11.28
N LEU A 52 9.23 -14.05 10.74
CA LEU A 52 8.55 -12.96 11.43
C LEU A 52 7.66 -13.46 12.57
N SER A 53 7.58 -12.65 13.64
CA SER A 53 6.59 -12.86 14.71
C SER A 53 5.16 -12.73 14.20
N ALA A 54 4.17 -13.24 14.94
CA ALA A 54 2.76 -13.11 14.56
C ALA A 54 2.31 -11.64 14.44
N GLU A 55 2.83 -10.77 15.31
CA GLU A 55 2.58 -9.33 15.27
C GLU A 55 3.19 -8.70 14.00
N GLN A 56 4.44 -9.02 13.69
CA GLN A 56 5.12 -8.54 12.49
C GLN A 56 4.41 -9.02 11.21
N GLN A 57 3.97 -10.28 11.17
CA GLN A 57 3.21 -10.82 10.04
C GLN A 57 1.88 -10.06 9.84
N THR A 58 1.17 -9.77 10.94
CA THR A 58 -0.09 -9.02 10.91
C THR A 58 0.15 -7.57 10.45
N ALA A 59 1.16 -6.90 10.99
CA ALA A 59 1.55 -5.55 10.60
C ALA A 59 1.95 -5.47 9.11
N LEU A 60 2.74 -6.44 8.65
CA LEU A 60 3.15 -6.55 7.25
C LEU A 60 1.95 -6.73 6.33
N PHE A 61 1.04 -7.65 6.66
CA PHE A 61 -0.15 -7.95 5.86
C PHE A 61 -1.04 -6.72 5.73
N ASN A 62 -1.40 -6.09 6.85
CA ASN A 62 -2.25 -4.91 6.87
C ASN A 62 -1.58 -3.72 6.16
N GLY A 63 -0.28 -3.53 6.36
CA GLY A 63 0.48 -2.50 5.66
C GLY A 63 0.52 -2.71 4.15
N GLN A 64 0.74 -3.94 3.70
CA GLN A 64 0.77 -4.27 2.27
C GLN A 64 -0.60 -4.11 1.59
N LEU A 65 -1.70 -4.40 2.29
CA LEU A 65 -3.05 -4.10 1.79
C LEU A 65 -3.23 -2.60 1.54
N LYS A 66 -2.80 -1.74 2.48
CA LYS A 66 -2.83 -0.29 2.30
C LYS A 66 -1.97 0.18 1.13
N ILE A 67 -0.77 -0.39 0.96
CA ILE A 67 0.09 -0.10 -0.20
C ILE A 67 -0.60 -0.51 -1.51
N ALA A 68 -1.24 -1.68 -1.57
CA ALA A 68 -1.96 -2.12 -2.76
C ALA A 68 -3.13 -1.17 -3.11
N GLU A 69 -3.88 -0.75 -2.10
CA GLU A 69 -4.95 0.25 -2.26
C GLU A 69 -4.40 1.60 -2.78
N GLN A 70 -3.30 2.10 -2.21
CA GLN A 70 -2.65 3.33 -2.66
C GLN A 70 -2.17 3.22 -4.11
N LYS A 71 -1.57 2.09 -4.50
CA LYS A 71 -1.16 1.85 -5.90
C LYS A 71 -2.34 1.88 -6.85
N ARG A 72 -3.44 1.21 -6.48
CA ARG A 72 -4.67 1.22 -7.28
C ARG A 72 -5.26 2.62 -7.40
N TYR A 73 -5.30 3.38 -6.30
CA TYR A 73 -5.74 4.76 -6.31
C TYR A 73 -4.89 5.61 -7.25
N VAL A 74 -3.55 5.58 -7.08
CA VAL A 74 -2.63 6.34 -7.92
C VAL A 74 -2.78 5.96 -9.40
N PHE A 75 -2.88 4.67 -9.70
CA PHE A 75 -3.11 4.22 -11.07
C PHE A 75 -4.44 4.73 -11.62
N SER A 76 -5.52 4.63 -10.85
CA SER A 76 -6.85 5.08 -11.30
C SER A 76 -6.91 6.58 -11.62
N GLN A 77 -6.17 7.41 -10.88
CA GLN A 77 -6.23 8.86 -10.99
C GLN A 77 -5.16 9.44 -11.92
N PHE A 78 -3.95 8.89 -11.92
CA PHE A 78 -2.77 9.55 -12.49
C PHE A 78 -2.11 8.78 -13.63
N TRP A 79 -2.51 7.55 -14.01
CA TRP A 79 -1.72 6.72 -14.94
C TRP A 79 -1.38 7.33 -16.31
N LYS A 80 -2.16 8.32 -16.77
CA LYS A 80 -1.97 9.05 -18.04
C LYS A 80 -1.37 10.44 -17.86
N THR A 81 -1.02 10.81 -16.64
CA THR A 81 -0.56 12.16 -16.29
C THR A 81 0.94 12.16 -15.99
N PRO A 82 1.63 13.30 -16.17
CA PRO A 82 3.05 13.42 -15.83
C PRO A 82 3.35 13.13 -14.36
N GLU A 83 2.38 13.33 -13.47
CA GLU A 83 2.50 13.10 -12.02
C GLU A 83 2.47 11.61 -11.65
N PHE A 84 2.15 10.69 -12.58
CA PHE A 84 2.08 9.27 -12.28
C PHE A 84 3.35 8.74 -11.61
N SER A 85 4.50 9.06 -12.19
CA SER A 85 5.78 8.54 -11.73
C SER A 85 6.14 9.07 -10.34
N SER A 86 5.87 10.35 -10.05
CA SER A 86 6.14 10.93 -8.74
C SER A 86 5.20 10.36 -7.68
N LYS A 87 3.90 10.22 -7.98
CA LYS A 87 2.92 9.62 -7.06
C LYS A 87 3.19 8.14 -6.81
N MET A 88 3.59 7.38 -7.82
CA MET A 88 3.97 5.98 -7.62
C MET A 88 5.26 5.85 -6.80
N LEU A 89 6.20 6.78 -6.96
CA LEU A 89 7.41 6.83 -6.13
C LEU A 89 7.09 7.09 -4.66
N GLU A 90 6.15 7.99 -4.35
CA GLU A 90 5.64 8.22 -2.98
C GLU A 90 5.11 6.92 -2.37
N VAL A 91 4.27 6.16 -3.10
CA VAL A 91 3.74 4.88 -2.63
C VAL A 91 4.85 3.84 -2.42
N ASN A 92 5.86 3.81 -3.29
CA ASN A 92 7.00 2.92 -3.12
C ASN A 92 7.87 3.29 -1.90
N ARG A 93 8.01 4.57 -1.56
CA ARG A 93 8.68 5.02 -0.33
C ARG A 93 7.90 4.60 0.92
N SER A 94 6.57 4.73 0.91
CA SER A 94 5.72 4.22 2.00
C SER A 94 5.87 2.72 2.19
N ARG A 95 6.02 1.96 1.10
CA ARG A 95 6.29 0.52 1.17
C ARG A 95 7.66 0.21 1.76
N ASP A 96 8.72 0.92 1.35
CA ASP A 96 10.06 0.74 1.92
C ASP A 96 10.06 1.06 3.43
N SER A 97 9.37 2.13 3.84
CA SER A 97 9.20 2.48 5.26
C SER A 97 8.47 1.39 6.05
N LEU A 98 7.41 0.80 5.48
CA LEU A 98 6.71 -0.32 6.10
C LEU A 98 7.66 -1.51 6.35
N TYR A 99 8.48 -1.87 5.36
CA TYR A 99 9.43 -2.96 5.51
C TYR A 99 10.49 -2.65 6.56
N TYR A 100 11.03 -1.42 6.57
CA TYR A 100 11.97 -1.00 7.60
C TYR A 100 11.39 -1.14 9.00
N THR A 101 10.15 -0.69 9.22
CA THR A 101 9.48 -0.77 10.52
C THR A 101 9.20 -2.22 10.94
N VAL A 102 8.73 -3.07 10.02
CA VAL A 102 8.38 -4.46 10.35
C VAL A 102 9.61 -5.33 10.59
N LEU A 103 10.62 -5.21 9.72
CA LEU A 103 11.81 -6.07 9.75
C LEU A 103 12.87 -5.56 10.74
N GLY A 104 12.89 -4.25 11.01
CA GLY A 104 14.00 -3.60 11.66
C GLY A 104 15.21 -3.44 10.73
N GLU A 105 16.19 -2.64 11.16
CA GLU A 105 17.29 -2.17 10.32
C GLU A 105 18.10 -3.32 9.68
N ASN A 106 18.48 -4.33 10.47
CA ASN A 106 19.37 -5.40 10.01
C ASN A 106 18.68 -6.30 8.97
N GLN A 107 17.47 -6.79 9.26
CA GLN A 107 16.74 -7.63 8.32
C GLN A 107 16.29 -6.83 7.08
N TYR A 108 16.00 -5.54 7.23
CA TYR A 108 15.69 -4.67 6.11
C TYR A 108 16.87 -4.49 5.15
N ARG A 109 18.10 -4.33 5.66
CA ARG A 109 19.31 -4.31 4.80
C ARG A 109 19.43 -5.58 3.98
N MET A 110 19.34 -6.74 4.64
CA MET A 110 19.36 -8.04 3.96
C MET A 110 18.25 -8.17 2.90
N TYR A 111 17.05 -7.65 3.20
CA TYR A 111 15.96 -7.60 2.24
C TYR A 111 16.33 -6.77 1.01
N LYS A 112 16.89 -5.57 1.17
CA LYS A 112 17.31 -4.71 0.06
C LYS A 112 18.39 -5.37 -0.80
N ASP A 113 19.37 -6.02 -0.17
CA ASP A 113 20.42 -6.75 -0.88
C ASP A 113 19.83 -7.92 -1.68
N SER A 114 18.90 -8.67 -1.10
CA SER A 114 18.24 -9.78 -1.79
C SER A 114 17.44 -9.32 -3.02
N VAL A 115 16.74 -8.18 -2.91
CA VAL A 115 15.99 -7.58 -4.02
C VAL A 115 16.95 -7.08 -5.10
N TRP A 116 18.07 -6.46 -4.71
CA TRP A 116 19.08 -5.97 -5.63
C TRP A 116 19.69 -7.12 -6.44
N VAL A 117 20.09 -8.23 -5.79
CA VAL A 117 20.62 -9.43 -6.48
C VAL A 117 19.61 -10.00 -7.47
N LEU A 118 18.32 -10.04 -7.13
CA LEU A 118 17.28 -10.50 -8.04
C LEU A 118 17.08 -9.56 -9.24
N GLN A 119 17.20 -8.26 -9.03
CA GLN A 119 17.14 -7.27 -10.12
C GLN A 119 18.34 -7.40 -11.06
N GLU A 120 19.53 -7.65 -10.54
CA GLU A 120 20.73 -7.85 -11.37
C GLU A 120 20.69 -9.15 -12.15
N ARG A 121 20.25 -10.26 -11.53
CA ARG A 121 20.08 -11.54 -12.23
C ARG A 121 18.97 -11.52 -13.28
N GLY A 122 17.98 -10.63 -13.13
CA GLY A 122 16.90 -10.42 -14.09
C GLY A 122 17.31 -9.55 -15.29
N LYS A 123 18.41 -8.80 -15.20
CA LYS A 123 19.03 -8.15 -16.36
C LYS A 123 19.74 -9.27 -17.13
N ARG A 124 19.30 -9.55 -18.36
CA ARG A 124 20.04 -10.46 -19.25
C ARG A 124 21.49 -10.00 -19.26
N PRO A 125 22.48 -10.89 -19.02
CA PRO A 125 23.87 -10.50 -19.16
C PRO A 125 24.04 -9.90 -20.55
N ASP A 126 24.71 -8.76 -20.61
CA ASP A 126 24.99 -8.05 -21.85
C ASP A 126 25.58 -9.06 -22.84
N SER A 127 24.86 -9.32 -23.94
CA SER A 127 25.24 -10.33 -24.94
C SER A 127 26.60 -10.04 -25.58
N THR A 128 27.12 -8.84 -25.36
CA THR A 128 28.46 -8.40 -25.73
C THR A 128 29.55 -9.14 -24.96
N ILE A 129 29.29 -9.63 -23.74
CA ILE A 129 30.26 -10.36 -22.92
C ILE A 129 30.40 -11.83 -23.39
N LEU A 130 29.36 -12.40 -24.01
CA LEU A 130 29.36 -13.78 -24.52
C LEU A 130 30.03 -13.95 -25.89
N GLN A 131 30.40 -12.86 -26.58
CA GLN A 131 31.14 -12.94 -27.85
C GLN A 131 32.66 -12.80 -27.68
N LYS A 132 33.16 -12.38 -26.52
CA LYS A 132 34.59 -12.15 -26.31
C LYS A 132 35.38 -13.41 -25.89
N ASN A 133 34.70 -14.52 -25.66
CA ASN A 133 35.28 -15.81 -25.27
C ASN A 133 34.76 -16.97 -26.15
N ARG A 134 34.53 -16.74 -27.44
CA ARG A 134 34.50 -17.85 -28.39
C ARG A 134 35.94 -18.09 -28.86
N PRO A 135 36.50 -19.29 -28.64
CA PRO A 135 37.78 -19.68 -29.25
C PRO A 135 37.67 -19.68 -30.77
#